data_AF-A0A6H9GLG5-F1
#
_entry.id   AF-A0A6H9GLG5-F1
#
_cell.length_a   1.000
_cell.length_b   1.000
_cell.length_c   1.000
_cell.angle_alpha   90.00
_cell.angle_beta   90.00
_cell.angle_gamma   90.00
#
_symmetry.space_group_name_H-M   'P 1'
#
loop_
_entity.id
_entity.type
_entity.pdbx_description
1 polymer ?
#
loop_
_entity_poly.entity_id
_entity_poly.type
_entity_poly.pdbx_seq_one_letter_code
_entity_poly.pdbx_strand_id
1 'polypeptide(L)'
;MKIECDGFEFDFPNALDVFIFDEKETNKLHYHGLSHAMKAVDIIVELTDFYLFIEVKNFHKPEQYQDSSYFNNLRETLKHKYRDS
;
A
#
# COMPACT_ATOMS: atom_id res chain seq x y z
N MET A 1 -7.76 -10.41 -9.97
CA MET A 1 -6.52 -9.89 -10.59
C MET A 1 -5.42 -9.99 -9.56
N LYS A 2 -4.27 -10.53 -9.94
CA LYS A 2 -3.16 -10.78 -9.03
C LYS A 2 -2.06 -9.77 -9.25
N ILE A 3 -1.45 -9.30 -8.16
CA ILE A 3 -0.30 -8.41 -8.20
C ILE A 3 0.68 -8.77 -7.09
N GLU A 4 1.96 -8.65 -7.40
CA GLU A 4 3.03 -8.76 -6.41
C GLU A 4 3.56 -7.37 -6.07
N CYS A 5 3.61 -7.03 -4.79
CA CYS A 5 4.12 -5.76 -4.30
C CYS A 5 4.80 -5.97 -2.95
N ASP A 6 6.02 -5.42 -2.78
CA ASP A 6 6.81 -5.52 -1.54
C ASP A 6 6.99 -6.96 -1.00
N GLY A 7 7.04 -7.95 -1.90
CA GLY A 7 7.22 -9.37 -1.56
C GLY A 7 5.96 -10.09 -1.10
N PHE A 8 4.79 -9.46 -1.24
CA PHE A 8 3.47 -10.07 -1.00
C PHE A 8 2.69 -10.23 -2.30
N GLU A 9 1.96 -11.34 -2.44
CA GLU A 9 0.96 -11.53 -3.50
C GLU A 9 -0.42 -11.11 -2.96
N PHE A 10 -1.13 -10.28 -3.72
CA PHE A 10 -2.50 -9.89 -3.47
C PHE A 10 -3.39 -10.38 -4.60
N ASP A 11 -4.59 -10.88 -4.27
CA ASP A 11 -5.62 -11.21 -5.25
C ASP A 11 -6.86 -10.36 -5.02
N PHE A 12 -7.25 -9.61 -6.06
CA PHE A 12 -8.46 -8.80 -6.13
C PHE A 12 -9.40 -9.37 -7.19
N PRO A 13 -10.24 -10.37 -6.87
CA PRO A 13 -11.01 -11.13 -7.87
C PRO A 13 -11.94 -10.27 -8.74
N ASN A 14 -12.46 -9.18 -8.17
CA ASN A 14 -13.45 -8.31 -8.81
C ASN A 14 -12.85 -6.99 -9.34
N ALA A 15 -11.52 -6.85 -9.32
CA ALA A 15 -10.85 -5.66 -9.85
C ALA A 15 -11.05 -5.52 -11.36
N LEU A 16 -11.31 -4.29 -11.81
CA LEU A 16 -11.25 -3.88 -13.21
C LEU A 16 -9.80 -3.65 -13.65
N ASP A 17 -8.96 -3.14 -12.74
CA ASP A 17 -7.52 -3.02 -12.93
C ASP A 17 -6.79 -3.00 -11.57
N VAL A 18 -5.51 -3.36 -11.58
CA VAL A 18 -4.63 -3.25 -10.41
C VAL A 18 -3.19 -2.96 -10.85
N PHE A 19 -2.58 -1.95 -10.24
CA PHE A 19 -1.20 -1.56 -10.56
C PHE A 19 -0.46 -0.97 -9.37
N ILE A 20 0.87 -1.08 -9.42
CA ILE A 20 1.77 -0.44 -8.45
C ILE A 20 1.84 1.05 -8.80
N PHE A 21 1.41 1.91 -7.87
CA PHE A 21 1.46 3.36 -8.00
C PHE A 21 2.87 3.90 -7.76
N ASP A 22 3.52 3.50 -6.66
CA ASP A 22 4.93 3.85 -6.40
C ASP A 22 5.89 2.91 -7.14
N GLU A 23 5.67 2.74 -8.45
CA GLU A 23 6.56 1.94 -9.29
C GLU A 23 7.92 2.64 -9.37
N LYS A 24 9.00 1.88 -9.11
CA LYS A 24 10.38 2.38 -9.05
C LYS A 24 11.15 2.08 -10.32
N GLU A 25 10.72 1.09 -11.08
CA GLU A 25 11.35 0.70 -12.32
C GLU A 25 10.87 1.57 -13.48
N THR A 26 11.76 2.45 -13.97
CA THR A 26 11.46 3.47 -14.98
C THR A 26 11.03 2.93 -16.34
N ASN A 27 11.24 1.65 -16.59
CA ASN A 27 10.86 0.96 -17.82
C ASN A 27 9.47 0.30 -17.76
N LYS A 28 8.80 0.30 -16.61
CA LYS A 28 7.45 -0.26 -16.46
C LYS A 28 6.38 0.76 -16.82
N LEU A 29 5.24 0.25 -17.30
CA LEU A 29 4.14 1.06 -17.81
C LEU A 29 3.60 2.09 -16.80
N HIS A 30 3.53 1.70 -15.52
CA HIS A 30 2.95 2.53 -14.46
C HIS A 30 3.97 3.44 -13.77
N TYR A 31 5.23 3.47 -14.22
CA TYR A 31 6.19 4.44 -13.71
C TYR A 31 5.84 5.85 -14.19
N HIS A 32 5.57 6.76 -13.24
CA HIS A 32 5.24 8.16 -13.55
C HIS A 32 6.07 9.19 -12.77
N GLY A 33 6.87 8.77 -11.77
CA GLY A 33 7.71 9.67 -10.97
C GLY A 33 6.94 10.65 -10.07
N LEU A 34 5.64 10.45 -9.88
CA LEU A 34 4.75 11.31 -9.06
C LEU A 34 4.49 10.75 -7.65
N SER A 35 5.24 9.75 -7.21
CA SER A 35 5.12 9.19 -5.86
C SER A 35 5.31 10.23 -4.74
N HIS A 36 5.99 11.33 -5.05
CA HIS A 36 6.14 12.48 -4.15
C HIS A 36 4.84 13.27 -3.94
N ALA A 37 3.90 13.22 -4.90
CA ALA A 37 2.64 13.94 -4.87
C ALA A 37 1.53 13.19 -4.09
N MET A 38 1.58 11.86 -4.07
CA MET A 38 0.77 11.01 -3.21
C MET A 38 1.66 10.09 -2.41
N LYS A 39 1.99 10.54 -1.19
CA LYS A 39 2.71 9.72 -0.21
C LYS A 39 1.78 8.62 0.32
N ALA A 40 2.35 7.47 0.67
CA ALA A 40 1.66 6.34 1.29
C ALA A 40 0.54 5.70 0.43
N VAL A 41 0.83 5.51 -0.86
CA VAL A 41 0.05 4.66 -1.75
C VAL A 41 1.02 3.83 -2.59
N ASP A 42 1.01 2.52 -2.36
CA ASP A 42 1.84 1.57 -3.11
C ASP A 42 1.05 0.94 -4.26
N ILE A 43 -0.24 0.64 -4.05
CA ILE A 43 -1.10 -0.04 -5.05
C ILE A 43 -2.40 0.75 -5.22
N ILE A 44 -2.86 0.88 -6.47
CA ILE A 44 -4.22 1.31 -6.79
C ILE A 44 -4.98 0.12 -7.35
N VAL A 45 -6.20 -0.09 -6.84
CA VAL A 45 -7.14 -1.08 -7.36
C VAL A 45 -8.37 -0.34 -7.87
N GLU A 46 -8.70 -0.54 -9.14
CA GLU A 46 -9.93 -0.04 -9.74
C GLU A 46 -11.02 -1.09 -9.60
N LEU A 47 -12.16 -0.71 -9.03
CA LEU A 47 -13.37 -1.53 -8.93
C LEU A 47 -14.50 -0.81 -9.66
N THR A 48 -15.62 -1.50 -9.88
CA THR A 48 -16.75 -0.95 -10.65
C THR A 48 -17.24 0.40 -10.13
N ASP A 49 -17.31 0.56 -8.80
CA ASP A 49 -17.91 1.74 -8.17
C ASP A 49 -16.91 2.58 -7.35
N PHE A 50 -15.69 2.09 -7.13
CA PHE A 50 -14.73 2.72 -6.22
C PHE A 50 -13.28 2.38 -6.55
N TYR A 51 -12.39 3.18 -5.99
CA TYR A 51 -10.95 2.98 -6.01
C TYR A 51 -10.47 2.61 -4.61
N LEU A 52 -9.53 1.65 -4.53
CA LEU A 52 -8.79 1.36 -3.31
C LEU A 52 -7.37 1.90 -3.45
N PHE A 53 -6.96 2.70 -2.48
CA PHE A 53 -5.58 3.15 -2.31
C PHE A 53 -4.97 2.34 -1.17
N ILE A 54 -3.97 1.52 -1.48
CA ILE A 54 -3.40 0.54 -0.55
C ILE A 54 -1.95 0.90 -0.30
N GLU A 55 -1.60 0.94 0.99
CA GLU A 55 -0.24 1.04 1.49
C GLU A 55 0.16 -0.32 2.08
N VAL A 56 1.27 -0.88 1.62
CA VAL A 56 1.84 -2.12 2.13
C VAL A 56 2.91 -1.77 3.16
N LYS A 57 2.80 -2.35 4.36
CA LYS A 57 3.80 -2.20 5.41
C LYS A 57 4.30 -3.56 5.85
N ASN A 58 5.57 -3.84 5.54
CA ASN A 58 6.26 -4.96 6.14
C ASN A 58 6.56 -4.66 7.62
N PHE A 59 5.98 -5.46 8.51
CA PHE A 59 6.10 -5.30 9.95
C PHE A 59 6.92 -6.42 10.59
N HIS A 60 8.24 -6.28 10.56
CA HIS A 60 9.18 -7.24 11.17
C HIS A 60 9.39 -7.02 12.67
N LYS A 61 8.31 -7.03 13.46
CA LYS A 61 8.40 -7.08 14.93
C LYS A 61 7.31 -8.00 15.53
N PRO A 62 7.52 -9.33 15.48
CA PRO A 62 6.54 -10.34 15.93
C PRO A 62 6.11 -10.16 17.39
N GLU A 63 7.03 -9.68 18.23
CA GLU A 63 6.83 -9.40 19.65
C GLU A 63 5.72 -8.37 19.93
N GLN A 64 5.38 -7.54 18.94
CA GLN A 64 4.42 -6.47 19.11
C GLN A 64 2.96 -6.89 18.83
N TYR A 65 2.74 -8.09 18.28
CA TYR A 65 1.38 -8.63 18.08
C TYR A 65 0.71 -9.13 19.37
N GLN A 66 1.45 -9.24 20.48
CA GLN A 66 0.94 -9.79 21.75
C GLN A 66 0.36 -8.75 22.71
N ASP A 67 0.52 -7.45 22.43
CA ASP A 67 0.03 -6.39 23.29
C ASP A 67 -1.15 -5.66 22.62
N SER A 68 -2.32 -5.68 23.27
CA SER A 68 -3.52 -4.98 22.78
C SER A 68 -3.35 -3.46 22.69
N SER A 69 -2.46 -2.86 23.49
CA SER A 69 -2.10 -1.44 23.39
C SER A 69 -1.36 -1.14 22.08
N TYR A 70 -0.72 -2.15 21.51
CA TYR A 70 0.10 -2.06 20.32
C TYR A 70 -0.69 -1.87 19.04
N PHE A 71 -1.86 -2.51 18.93
CA PHE A 71 -2.74 -2.33 17.77
C PHE A 71 -3.15 -0.86 17.60
N ASN A 72 -3.36 -0.16 18.72
CA ASN A 72 -3.62 1.28 18.72
C ASN A 72 -2.38 2.08 18.30
N ASN A 73 -1.18 1.71 18.77
CA ASN A 73 0.07 2.36 18.35
C ASN A 73 0.37 2.17 16.85
N LEU A 74 0.15 0.97 16.31
CA LEU A 74 0.28 0.68 14.88
C LEU A 74 -0.69 1.55 14.07
N ARG A 75 -1.96 1.60 14.48
CA ARG A 75 -2.98 2.44 13.83
C ARG A 75 -2.60 3.92 13.84
N GLU A 76 -2.11 4.45 14.96
CA GLU A 76 -1.67 5.84 15.05
C GLU A 76 -0.41 6.10 14.21
N THR A 77 0.55 5.16 14.20
CA THR A 77 1.75 5.27 13.37
C THR A 77 1.39 5.30 11.88
N LEU A 78 0.52 4.38 11.44
CA LEU A 78 0.05 4.31 10.04
C LEU A 78 -0.68 5.58 9.62
N LYS A 79 -1.49 6.16 10.52
CA LYS A 79 -2.25 7.39 10.26
C LYS A 79 -1.37 8.63 10.08
N HIS A 80 -0.21 8.68 10.74
CA HIS A 80 0.58 9.91 10.86
C HIS A 80 1.94 9.89 10.17
N LYS A 81 2.50 8.71 9.81
CA LYS A 81 3.88 8.58 9.32
C LYS A 81 4.21 9.36 8.04
N TYR A 82 3.21 9.68 7.21
CA TYR A 82 3.42 10.39 5.94
C TYR A 82 2.50 11.60 5.75
N ARG A 83 1.70 11.96 6.77
CA ARG A 83 0.64 12.94 6.57
C ARG A 83 1.14 14.37 6.47
N ASP A 84 2.22 14.75 7.15
CA ASP A 84 2.80 16.09 7.04
C ASP A 84 4.31 16.06 7.36
N SER A 85 5.12 16.22 6.32
CA SER A 85 6.46 16.79 6.36
C SER A 85 6.70 17.62 5.11
#